data_AF-A0A355GSR7-F1
#
_entry.id   AF-A0A355GSR7-F1
#
_cell.length_a   1.000
_cell.length_b   1.000
_cell.length_c   1.000
_cell.angle_alpha   90.00
_cell.angle_beta   90.00
_cell.angle_gamma   90.00
#
_symmetry.space_group_name_H-M   'P 1'
#
loop_
_entity.id
_entity.type
_entity.pdbx_description
1 polymer ?
#
loop_
_entity_poly.entity_id
_entity_poly.type
_entity_poly.pdbx_seq_one_letter_code
_entity_poly.pdbx_strand_id
1 'polypeptide(L)'
;MAIGAGYANRMMLEIAPELTFGVLAPAFRGCENSIALQEFAHCGCCFLSNGLCELHGTGFQPLECRFCHHDRLGLGSKCHADLEKEWQTSAGQALVKKWVQLVKSSRGSKISMSSGQTSDQ
;
A
#
# COMPACT_ATOMS: atom_id res chain seq x y z
N MET A 1 -3.83 2.00 -11.89
CA MET A 1 -2.93 1.74 -10.74
C MET A 1 -3.76 1.60 -9.48
N ALA A 2 -3.43 0.69 -8.56
CA ALA A 2 -4.23 0.38 -7.37
C ALA A 2 -4.62 1.63 -6.55
N ILE A 3 -3.69 2.57 -6.35
CA ILE A 3 -3.97 3.82 -5.62
C ILE A 3 -5.04 4.71 -6.30
N GLY A 4 -5.17 4.64 -7.62
CA GLY A 4 -6.21 5.35 -8.38
C GLY A 4 -7.55 4.61 -8.42
N ALA A 5 -7.56 3.33 -8.05
CA ALA A 5 -8.76 2.49 -7.96
C ALA A 5 -9.37 2.49 -6.55
N GLY A 6 -8.95 3.41 -5.67
CA GLY A 6 -9.48 3.54 -4.31
C GLY A 6 -8.73 2.74 -3.24
N TYR A 7 -7.67 2.00 -3.58
CA TYR A 7 -6.91 1.19 -2.62
C TYR A 7 -5.82 1.95 -1.87
N ALA A 8 -5.67 3.26 -2.09
CA ALA A 8 -4.58 4.05 -1.52
C ALA A 8 -4.48 3.94 0.01
N ASN A 9 -5.61 3.89 0.71
CA ASN A 9 -5.67 3.76 2.18
C ASN A 9 -5.30 2.37 2.71
N ARG A 10 -5.21 1.35 1.86
CA ARG A 10 -4.83 -0.03 2.21
C ARG A 10 -3.39 -0.37 1.79
N MET A 11 -2.63 0.63 1.37
CA MET A 11 -1.21 0.50 1.08
C MET A 11 -0.39 0.96 2.28
N MET A 12 0.84 0.47 2.36
CA MET A 12 1.89 0.98 3.24
C MET A 12 3.13 1.35 2.43
N LEU A 13 4.01 2.16 3.02
CA LEU A 13 5.31 2.48 2.47
C LEU A 13 6.39 1.62 3.13
N GLU A 14 7.03 0.76 2.35
CA GLU A 14 8.28 0.10 2.73
C GLU A 14 9.45 0.98 2.30
N ILE A 15 10.45 1.14 3.16
CA ILE A 15 11.62 1.98 2.89
C ILE A 15 12.83 1.05 2.87
N ALA A 16 13.68 1.19 1.84
CA ALA A 16 14.94 0.46 1.77
C ALA A 16 15.78 0.73 3.04
N PRO A 17 16.48 -0.26 3.60
CA PRO A 17 17.32 -0.05 4.79
C PRO A 17 18.33 1.10 4.63
N GLU A 18 18.82 1.32 3.41
CA GLU A 18 19.76 2.37 3.04
C GLU A 18 19.10 3.73 2.80
N LEU A 19 17.76 3.82 2.93
CA LEU A 19 16.94 5.01 2.73
C LEU A 19 17.04 5.62 1.32
N THR A 20 17.36 4.81 0.32
CA THR A 20 17.58 5.24 -1.07
C THR A 20 16.31 5.25 -1.92
N PHE A 21 15.32 4.40 -1.60
CA PHE A 21 14.02 4.36 -2.25
C PHE A 21 12.94 3.83 -1.31
N GLY A 22 11.69 4.00 -1.72
CA GLY A 22 10.53 3.43 -1.04
C GLY A 22 9.59 2.73 -2.02
N VAL A 23 8.95 1.68 -1.53
CA VAL A 23 8.06 0.80 -2.28
C VAL A 23 6.66 0.91 -1.71
N LEU A 24 5.65 1.10 -2.56
CA LEU A 24 4.26 0.94 -2.14
C LEU A 24 3.87 -0.53 -2.22
N ALA A 25 3.53 -1.09 -1.07
CA ALA A 25 3.07 -2.46 -0.93
C ALA A 25 1.67 -2.49 -0.30
N PRO A 26 0.89 -3.56 -0.52
CA PRO A 26 -0.27 -3.83 0.33
C PRO A 26 0.13 -3.79 1.80
N ALA A 27 -0.66 -3.10 2.62
CA ALA A 27 -0.31 -2.95 4.02
C ALA A 27 -0.37 -4.28 4.77
N PHE A 28 0.55 -4.48 5.71
CA PHE A 28 0.27 -5.32 6.87
C PHE A 28 -0.96 -4.76 7.59
N ARG A 29 -1.81 -5.62 8.17
CA ARG A 29 -2.91 -5.17 9.03
C ARG A 29 -2.31 -4.37 10.20
N GLY A 30 -2.69 -3.10 10.32
CA GLY A 30 -2.13 -2.13 11.28
C GLY A 30 -1.18 -1.10 10.66
N CYS A 31 -0.71 -1.30 9.42
CA CYS A 31 0.15 -0.37 8.69
C CYS A 31 -0.59 0.39 7.57
N GLU A 32 -1.92 0.27 7.49
CA GLU A 32 -2.73 0.97 6.49
C GLU A 32 -2.46 2.48 6.54
N ASN A 33 -2.11 3.07 5.38
CA ASN A 33 -1.80 4.50 5.28
C ASN A 33 -0.61 4.93 6.17
N SER A 34 0.33 4.01 6.38
CA SER A 34 1.52 4.25 7.20
C SER A 34 2.77 3.68 6.52
N ILE A 35 3.88 3.68 7.26
CA ILE A 35 5.08 2.94 6.90
C ILE A 35 4.97 1.48 7.38
N ALA A 36 5.69 0.58 6.72
CA ALA A 36 5.83 -0.79 7.18
C ALA A 36 6.62 -0.83 8.48
N LEU A 37 6.06 -1.49 9.50
CA LEU A 37 6.70 -1.69 10.79
C LEU A 37 6.87 -3.18 11.03
N GLN A 38 8.08 -3.57 11.45
CA GLN A 38 8.41 -4.98 11.68
C GLN A 38 7.47 -5.64 12.70
N GLU A 39 7.03 -4.87 13.70
CA GLU A 39 6.07 -5.29 14.72
C GLU A 39 4.76 -5.81 14.12
N PHE A 40 4.33 -5.29 12.95
CA PHE A 40 3.09 -5.69 12.29
C PHE A 40 3.28 -6.73 11.18
N ALA A 41 4.52 -7.13 10.86
CA ALA A 41 4.79 -8.07 9.77
C ALA A 41 4.05 -9.42 9.94
N HIS A 42 3.85 -9.85 11.19
CA HIS A 42 3.14 -11.07 11.53
C HIS A 42 1.59 -10.96 11.38
N CYS A 43 1.05 -9.75 11.26
CA CYS A 43 -0.39 -9.51 11.14
C CYS A 43 -0.92 -9.81 9.72
N GLY A 44 -0.03 -10.05 8.75
CA GLY A 44 -0.36 -10.44 7.40
C GLY A 44 -0.96 -9.31 6.55
N CYS A 45 -1.14 -9.59 5.25
CA CYS A 45 -1.64 -8.63 4.27
C CYS A 45 -3.11 -8.25 4.54
N CYS A 46 -3.43 -6.96 4.49
CA CYS A 46 -4.79 -6.46 4.71
C CYS A 46 -5.80 -6.90 3.62
N PHE A 47 -5.34 -7.38 2.46
CA PHE A 47 -6.17 -7.95 1.39
C PHE A 47 -6.36 -9.46 1.49
N LEU A 48 -5.76 -10.12 2.48
CA LEU A 48 -6.00 -11.54 2.73
C LEU A 48 -7.29 -11.69 3.55
N SER A 49 -8.30 -12.34 2.97
CA SER A 49 -9.59 -12.59 3.62
C SER A 49 -10.03 -14.02 3.36
N ASN A 50 -10.36 -14.77 4.41
CA ASN A 50 -10.76 -16.19 4.33
C ASN A 50 -9.77 -17.06 3.53
N GLY A 51 -8.46 -16.81 3.68
CA GLY A 51 -7.41 -17.52 2.94
C GLY A 51 -7.27 -17.14 1.47
N LEU A 52 -8.01 -16.13 0.99
CA LEU A 52 -8.00 -15.68 -0.40
C LEU A 52 -7.52 -14.23 -0.51
N CYS A 53 -6.81 -13.92 -1.60
CA CYS A 53 -6.40 -12.55 -1.90
C CYS A 53 -7.56 -11.80 -2.59
N GLU A 54 -8.04 -10.72 -1.96
CA GLU A 54 -9.10 -9.87 -2.51
C GLU A 54 -8.71 -9.19 -3.83
N LEU A 55 -7.41 -9.02 -4.10
CA LEU A 55 -6.94 -8.44 -5.35
C LEU A 55 -6.87 -9.47 -6.49
N HIS A 56 -7.05 -10.77 -6.21
CA HIS A 56 -6.90 -11.82 -7.21
C HIS A 56 -7.82 -11.61 -8.42
N GLY A 57 -7.25 -11.63 -9.63
CA GLY A 57 -8.00 -11.44 -10.88
C GLY A 57 -8.50 -10.02 -11.16
N THR A 58 -8.27 -9.05 -10.25
CA THR A 58 -8.73 -7.66 -10.43
C THR A 58 -7.87 -6.84 -11.39
N GLY A 59 -6.71 -7.36 -11.77
CA GLY A 59 -5.67 -6.59 -12.48
C GLY A 59 -4.81 -5.71 -11.56
N PHE A 60 -5.15 -5.59 -10.27
CA PHE A 60 -4.40 -4.79 -9.28
C PHE A 60 -3.52 -5.61 -8.33
N GLN A 61 -3.40 -6.92 -8.54
CA GLN A 61 -2.48 -7.76 -7.76
C GLN A 61 -1.05 -7.20 -7.87
N PRO A 62 -0.32 -7.09 -6.75
CA PRO A 62 1.11 -6.82 -6.78
C PRO A 62 1.84 -7.83 -7.66
N LEU A 63 2.88 -7.36 -8.34
CA LEU A 63 3.67 -8.21 -9.23
C LEU A 63 4.21 -9.40 -8.45
N GLU A 64 4.78 -9.17 -7.26
CA GLU A 64 5.28 -10.26 -6.41
C GLU A 64 4.21 -11.32 -6.13
N CYS A 65 2.97 -10.94 -5.78
CA CYS A 65 1.92 -11.94 -5.57
C CYS A 65 1.62 -12.74 -6.85
N ARG A 66 1.60 -12.08 -8.01
CA ARG A 66 1.37 -12.75 -9.29
C ARG A 66 2.49 -13.72 -9.64
N PHE A 67 3.75 -13.33 -9.44
CA PHE A 67 4.91 -14.17 -9.77
C PHE A 67 5.18 -15.23 -8.69
N CYS A 68 5.28 -14.83 -7.43
CA CYS A 68 5.75 -15.69 -6.34
C CYS A 68 4.67 -16.63 -5.78
N HIS A 69 3.38 -16.33 -5.95
CA HIS A 69 2.30 -17.11 -5.31
C HIS A 69 1.28 -17.70 -6.28
N HIS A 70 1.11 -17.16 -7.49
CA HIS A 70 0.06 -17.59 -8.41
C HIS A 70 0.59 -18.20 -9.72
N ASP A 71 1.29 -17.42 -10.54
CA ASP A 71 1.45 -17.74 -11.97
C ASP A 71 2.85 -18.21 -12.35
N ARG A 72 3.91 -17.82 -11.62
CA ARG A 72 5.31 -18.04 -12.05
C ARG A 72 6.25 -18.36 -10.88
N LEU A 73 5.93 -19.44 -10.18
CA LEU A 73 6.70 -19.94 -9.04
C LEU A 73 8.20 -20.05 -9.37
N GLY A 74 9.06 -19.57 -8.47
CA GLY A 74 10.53 -19.63 -8.61
C GLY A 74 11.21 -18.38 -9.20
N LEU A 75 10.46 -17.37 -9.66
CA LEU A 75 11.03 -16.13 -10.21
C LEU A 75 11.11 -14.97 -9.21
N GLY A 76 10.98 -15.23 -7.92
CA GLY A 76 10.93 -14.20 -6.87
C GLY A 76 12.13 -13.26 -6.88
N SER A 77 13.35 -13.79 -6.89
CA SER A 77 14.57 -12.97 -6.91
C SER A 77 14.67 -12.07 -8.13
N LYS A 78 14.23 -12.53 -9.30
CA LYS A 78 14.18 -11.71 -10.51
C LYS A 78 13.12 -10.61 -10.40
N CYS A 79 11.94 -10.95 -9.89
CA CYS A 79 10.88 -9.98 -9.62
C CYS A 79 11.38 -8.87 -8.69
N HIS A 80 12.07 -9.23 -7.61
CA HIS A 80 12.62 -8.27 -6.64
C HIS A 80 13.67 -7.36 -7.29
N ALA A 81 14.62 -7.91 -8.04
CA ALA A 81 15.65 -7.12 -8.73
C ALA A 81 15.07 -6.18 -9.80
N ASP A 82 14.04 -6.61 -10.52
CA ASP A 82 13.38 -5.78 -11.54
C ASP A 82 12.54 -4.67 -10.87
N LEU A 83 11.87 -4.97 -9.74
CA LEU A 83 11.15 -3.97 -8.94
C LEU A 83 12.11 -2.92 -8.38
N GLU A 84 13.24 -3.34 -7.78
CA GLU A 84 14.24 -2.44 -7.22
C GLU A 84 14.70 -1.39 -8.25
N LYS A 85 15.06 -1.84 -9.46
CA LYS A 85 15.47 -0.96 -10.56
C LYS A 85 14.39 0.05 -10.91
N GLU A 86 13.14 -0.38 -10.99
CA GLU A 86 12.01 0.50 -11.33
C GLU A 86 11.76 1.55 -10.25
N TRP A 87 11.82 1.16 -8.97
CA TRP A 87 11.59 2.07 -7.84
C TRP A 87 12.67 3.13 -7.66
N GLN A 88 13.89 2.86 -8.14
CA GLN A 88 14.96 3.85 -8.18
C GLN A 88 14.77 4.92 -9.28
N THR A 89 13.90 4.67 -10.28
CA THR A 89 13.63 5.67 -11.33
C THR A 89 12.80 6.85 -10.81
N SER A 90 12.85 7.98 -11.52
CA SER A 90 11.99 9.13 -11.22
C SER A 90 10.49 8.80 -11.29
N ALA A 91 10.09 7.85 -12.13
CA ALA A 91 8.70 7.40 -12.24
C ALA A 91 8.27 6.60 -11.01
N GLY A 92 9.10 5.66 -10.55
CA GLY A 92 8.87 4.91 -9.31
C GLY A 92 8.75 5.84 -8.10
N GLN A 93 9.68 6.79 -7.96
CA GLN A 93 9.62 7.79 -6.89
C GLN A 93 8.40 8.72 -6.98
N ALA A 94 7.96 9.07 -8.19
CA ALA A 94 6.75 9.87 -8.40
C ALA A 94 5.49 9.16 -7.90
N LEU A 95 5.45 7.82 -7.97
CA LEU A 95 4.33 7.03 -7.47
C LEU A 95 4.21 7.15 -5.94
N VAL A 96 5.33 7.06 -5.21
CA VAL A 96 5.35 7.28 -3.74
C VAL A 96 4.87 8.69 -3.40
N LYS A 97 5.41 9.71 -4.09
CA LYS A 97 5.00 11.10 -3.88
C LYS A 97 3.50 11.28 -4.10
N LYS A 98 2.95 10.71 -5.17
CA LYS A 98 1.52 10.74 -5.47
C LYS A 98 0.68 10.09 -4.37
N TRP A 99 1.10 8.92 -3.88
CA TRP A 99 0.42 8.25 -2.77
C TRP A 99 0.42 9.10 -1.49
N VAL A 100 1.58 9.67 -1.11
CA VAL A 100 1.69 10.55 0.06
C VAL A 100 0.70 11.72 -0.02
N GLN A 101 0.52 12.32 -1.20
CA GLN A 101 -0.47 13.41 -1.36
C GLN A 101 -1.91 12.92 -1.16
N LEU A 102 -2.28 11.82 -1.82
CA LEU A 102 -3.63 11.25 -1.70
C LEU A 102 -4.01 10.94 -0.25
N VAL A 103 -3.06 10.37 0.50
CA VAL A 103 -3.35 9.95 1.87
C VAL A 103 -3.26 11.08 2.91
N LYS A 104 -2.54 12.17 2.61
CA LYS A 104 -2.58 13.40 3.41
C LYS A 104 -3.92 14.12 3.23
N SER A 105 -4.41 14.26 1.99
CA SER A 105 -5.72 14.86 1.70
C SER A 105 -6.87 14.09 2.38
N SER A 106 -6.73 12.77 2.51
CA SER A 106 -7.71 11.91 3.18
C SER A 106 -7.78 12.13 4.71
N ARG A 107 -6.72 12.66 5.34
CA ARG A 107 -6.69 12.99 6.78
C ARG A 107 -7.30 14.37 7.07
N GLY A 108 -7.17 15.32 6.15
CA GLY A 108 -7.72 16.68 6.31
C GLY A 108 -9.24 16.79 6.23
N SER A 109 -9.92 15.82 5.63
CA SER A 109 -11.39 15.86 5.45
C SER A 109 -12.19 15.34 6.65
N LYS A 110 -11.54 14.82 7.71
CA LYS A 110 -12.23 14.27 8.90
C LYS A 110 -12.46 15.27 10.05
N ILE A 111 -12.05 16.53 9.92
CA ILE A 111 -12.16 17.54 11.00
C ILE A 111 -13.39 18.46 10.87
N SER A 112 -14.18 18.38 9.80
CA SER A 112 -15.31 19.30 9.59
C SER A 112 -16.68 18.64 9.68
N MET A 113 -17.01 17.93 10.77
CA MET A 113 -18.42 17.72 11.21
C MET A 113 -18.51 17.41 12.71
N SER A 114 -18.46 18.45 13.56
CA SER A 114 -19.26 18.50 14.80
C SER A 114 -19.23 19.90 15.42
N SER A 115 -20.08 20.77 14.91
CA SER A 115 -20.45 22.00 15.63
C SER A 115 -21.97 22.08 15.72
N GLY A 116 -22.47 21.70 16.89
CA GLY A 116 -23.52 22.42 17.60
C GLY A 116 -24.96 22.16 17.18
N GLN A 117 -25.67 21.36 17.98
CA GLN A 117 -27.04 21.68 18.39
C GLN A 117 -27.21 21.33 19.87
N THR A 118 -26.99 22.31 20.73
CA THR A 118 -27.67 22.42 22.03
C THR A 118 -28.75 23.48 21.86
N SER A 119 -30.01 23.10 22.03
CA SER A 119 -31.09 24.03 22.34
C SER A 119 -32.19 23.23 23.04
N ASP A 120 -32.21 23.36 24.36
CA ASP A 120 -33.38 23.12 25.19
C ASP A 120 -34.59 23.89 24.65
N GLN A 121 -35.73 23.22 24.50
CA GLN A 121 -37.05 23.65 24.99
C GLN A 121 -37.88 22.42 25.34
#